data_AF-A0A0U3SF96-F1
#
_entry.id   AF-A0A0U3SF96-F1
#
_cell.length_a   1.000
_cell.length_b   1.000
_cell.length_c   1.000
_cell.angle_alpha   90.00
_cell.angle_beta   90.00
_cell.angle_gamma   90.00
#
_symmetry.space_group_name_H-M   'P 1'
#
loop_
_entity.id
_entity.type
_entity.pdbx_description
1 polymer ?
#
loop_
_entity_poly.entity_id
_entity_poly.type
_entity_poly.pdbx_seq_one_letter_code
_entity_poly.pdbx_strand_id
1 'polypeptide(L)'
;MGAGKTTLIKILTTQLKPTSGKAYVLGYELERSTEIRKRISLLPQEVKAHFYTLTPFEYLLLPQNARAEKARGKRKAREAIREFNISYADKLRVELSGGKVRKALVSMVLSFDAKL
;
A
#
# COMPACT_ATOMS: atom_id res chain seq x y z
N MET A 1 20.69 11.57 -5.40
CA MET A 1 20.73 13.00 -5.01
C MET A 1 19.63 13.31 -4.01
N GLY A 2 20.00 13.67 -2.80
CA GLY A 2 19.14 13.86 -1.62
C GLY A 2 18.43 15.21 -1.54
N ALA A 3 17.75 15.63 -2.62
CA ALA A 3 17.05 16.91 -2.69
C ALA A 3 15.73 16.97 -1.88
N GLY A 4 15.60 16.16 -0.81
CA GLY A 4 14.40 16.15 0.03
C GLY A 4 13.14 15.52 -0.58
N LYS A 5 13.18 14.96 -1.80
CA LYS A 5 12.01 14.32 -2.45
C LYS A 5 11.40 13.20 -1.59
N THR A 6 12.24 12.34 -1.01
CA THR A 6 11.78 11.28 -0.10
C THR A 6 11.18 11.86 1.18
N THR A 7 11.76 12.92 1.73
CA THR A 7 11.23 13.64 2.89
C THR A 7 9.87 14.26 2.57
N LEU A 8 9.73 14.88 1.40
CA LEU A 8 8.47 15.45 0.93
C LEU A 8 7.39 14.37 0.78
N ILE A 9 7.72 13.24 0.15
CA ILE A 9 6.80 12.09 0.05
C ILE A 9 6.41 11.63 1.46
N LYS A 10 7.34 11.49 2.40
CA LYS A 10 7.02 11.11 3.78
C LYS A 10 6.10 12.12 4.47
N ILE A 11 6.29 13.41 4.24
CA ILE A 11 5.42 14.48 4.77
C ILE A 11 4.00 14.38 4.17
N LEU A 12 3.88 14.32 2.84
CA LEU A 12 2.60 14.23 2.13
C LEU A 12 1.85 12.93 2.42
N THR A 13 2.57 11.89 2.80
CA THR A 13 2.00 10.58 3.15
C THR A 13 1.76 10.44 4.65
N THR A 14 1.91 11.52 5.42
CA THR A 14 1.73 11.61 6.88
C THR A 14 2.68 10.70 7.69
N GLN A 15 3.78 10.24 7.09
CA GLN A 15 4.83 9.45 7.75
C GLN A 15 5.82 10.33 8.53
N LEU A 16 5.91 11.62 8.20
CA LEU A 16 6.77 12.59 8.88
C LEU A 16 6.01 13.90 9.11
N LYS A 17 6.11 14.51 10.29
CA LYS A 17 5.56 15.85 10.55
C LYS A 17 6.49 16.91 9.94
N PRO A 18 5.98 17.92 9.22
CA PRO A 18 6.82 19.03 8.78
C PRO A 18 7.35 19.79 10.00
N THR A 19 8.61 20.21 9.95
CA THR A 19 9.23 21.01 11.03
C THR A 19 8.66 22.43 11.09
N SER A 20 8.22 22.97 9.96
CA SER A 20 7.54 24.27 9.83
C SER A 20 6.68 24.32 8.56
N GLY A 21 5.75 25.27 8.50
CA GLY A 21 4.82 25.43 7.38
C GLY A 21 3.58 24.53 7.46
N LYS A 22 2.66 24.70 6.50
CA LYS A 22 1.41 23.94 6.39
C LYS A 22 1.40 23.16 5.08
N ALA A 23 0.84 21.96 5.12
CA ALA A 23 0.62 21.14 3.94
C ALA A 23 -0.75 20.49 4.01
N TYR A 24 -1.35 20.31 2.83
CA TYR A 24 -2.71 19.79 2.68
C TYR A 24 -2.70 18.61 1.72
N VAL A 25 -3.43 17.56 2.10
CA VAL A 25 -3.61 16.34 1.28
C VAL A 25 -5.10 16.08 1.19
N LEU A 26 -5.63 16.00 -0.03
CA LEU A 26 -7.07 15.84 -0.27
C LEU A 26 -7.94 16.89 0.44
N GLY A 27 -7.44 18.13 0.57
CA GLY A 27 -8.13 19.22 1.27
C GLY A 27 -8.04 19.18 2.80
N TYR A 28 -7.35 18.20 3.38
CA TYR A 28 -7.12 18.10 4.82
C TYR A 28 -5.72 18.56 5.19
N GLU A 29 -5.59 19.36 6.24
CA GLU A 29 -4.29 19.71 6.85
C GLU A 29 -3.65 18.46 7.46
N LEU A 30 -2.32 18.33 7.39
CA LEU A 30 -1.60 17.13 7.85
C LEU A 30 -1.84 16.76 9.32
N GLU A 31 -2.26 17.71 10.17
CA GLU A 31 -2.64 17.42 11.56
C GLU A 31 -3.85 16.48 11.65
N ARG A 32 -4.70 16.46 10.61
CA ARG A 32 -5.80 15.50 10.41
C ARG A 32 -5.33 14.24 9.70
N SER A 33 -4.18 13.72 10.14
CA SER A 33 -3.49 12.58 9.52
C SER A 33 -4.35 11.31 9.46
N THR A 34 -5.27 11.12 10.40
CA THR A 34 -6.17 9.96 10.43
C THR A 34 -7.16 9.97 9.27
N GLU A 35 -7.76 11.12 8.98
CA GLU A 35 -8.67 11.34 7.85
C GLU A 35 -7.95 11.19 6.50
N ILE A 36 -6.69 11.60 6.43
CA ILE A 36 -5.84 11.44 5.24
C ILE A 36 -5.50 9.95 5.03
N ARG A 37 -5.01 9.25 6.06
CA ARG A 37 -4.63 7.82 6.00
C ARG A 37 -5.78 6.89 5.64
N LYS A 38 -7.02 7.26 5.94
CA LYS A 38 -8.23 6.53 5.49
C LYS A 38 -8.50 6.65 3.99
N ARG A 39 -7.96 7.69 3.34
CA ARG A 39 -8.24 8.04 1.94
C ARG A 39 -7.08 7.79 0.99
N ILE A 40 -5.88 7.57 1.53
CA ILE A 40 -4.69 7.26 0.74
C ILE A 40 -4.28 5.79 0.86
N SER A 41 -3.76 5.24 -0.22
CA SER A 41 -3.11 3.93 -0.26
C SER A 41 -1.63 4.07 -0.54
N LEU A 42 -0.81 3.63 0.39
CA LEU A 42 0.64 3.63 0.24
C LEU A 42 1.19 2.22 0.29
N LEU A 43 2.14 1.98 -0.61
CA LEU A 43 3.13 0.95 -0.41
C LEU A 43 4.18 1.49 0.56
N PRO A 44 4.41 0.86 1.71
CA PRO A 44 5.59 1.15 2.52
C PRO A 44 6.85 1.05 1.65
N GLN A 45 7.78 2.00 1.75
CA GLN A 45 9.03 1.96 1.00
C GLN A 45 9.86 0.70 1.33
N GLU A 46 9.69 0.20 2.56
CA GLU A 46 10.30 -1.02 3.10
C GLU A 46 9.57 -2.30 2.71
N VAL A 47 8.54 -2.23 1.85
CA VAL A 47 7.85 -3.43 1.36
C VAL A 47 8.84 -4.47 0.81
N LYS A 48 9.99 -4.05 0.26
CA LYS A 48 11.09 -4.94 -0.15
C LYS A 48 11.66 -5.82 0.97
N ALA A 49 11.63 -5.37 2.23
CA ALA A 49 12.17 -6.09 3.39
C ALA A 49 11.21 -7.18 3.90
N HIS A 50 9.89 -6.95 3.82
CA HIS A 50 8.87 -7.96 4.12
C HIS A 50 8.59 -8.90 2.93
N PHE A 51 9.12 -8.56 1.74
CA PHE A 51 8.98 -9.31 0.48
C PHE A 51 9.49 -10.73 0.49
N TYR A 52 10.31 -11.15 1.45
CA TYR A 52 10.95 -12.45 1.36
C TYR A 52 10.09 -13.63 1.85
N THR A 53 9.05 -13.38 2.66
CA THR A 53 8.30 -14.46 3.33
C THR A 53 6.83 -14.55 2.95
N LEU A 54 6.27 -13.55 2.28
CA LEU A 54 4.83 -13.48 2.00
C LEU A 54 4.50 -13.75 0.52
N THR A 55 3.38 -14.43 0.32
CA THR A 55 2.74 -14.66 -0.98
C THR A 55 1.98 -13.41 -1.44
N PRO A 56 1.73 -13.22 -2.75
CA PRO A 56 0.90 -12.12 -3.24
C PRO A 56 -0.50 -12.06 -2.61
N PHE A 57 -1.09 -13.21 -2.25
CA PHE A 57 -2.36 -13.24 -1.52
C PHE A 57 -2.23 -12.62 -0.12
N GLU A 58 -1.18 -12.95 0.63
CA GLU A 58 -0.93 -12.37 1.95
C GLU A 58 -0.64 -10.86 1.88
N TYR A 59 0.03 -10.41 0.80
CA TYR A 59 0.21 -8.99 0.49
C TYR A 59 -1.12 -8.25 0.37
N LEU A 60 -2.08 -8.85 -0.32
CA LEU A 60 -3.40 -8.28 -0.51
C LEU A 60 -4.26 -8.36 0.76
N LEU A 61 -4.04 -9.37 1.59
CA LEU A 61 -4.86 -9.64 2.77
C LEU A 61 -4.49 -8.78 3.99
N LEU A 62 -3.20 -8.68 4.32
CA LEU A 62 -2.69 -7.98 5.51
C LEU A 62 -3.29 -6.57 5.72
N PRO A 63 -3.22 -5.66 4.73
CA PRO A 63 -3.71 -4.30 4.90
C PRO A 63 -5.24 -4.23 4.88
N GLN A 64 -5.93 -5.18 4.23
CA GLN A 64 -7.38 -5.23 4.23
C GLN A 64 -7.91 -5.68 5.60
N ASN A 65 -7.22 -6.62 6.27
CA ASN A 65 -7.52 -7.01 7.64
C ASN A 65 -7.26 -5.90 8.66
N ALA A 66 -6.33 -4.98 8.37
CA ALA A 66 -6.10 -3.81 9.21
C ALA A 66 -7.21 -2.74 9.08
N ARG A 67 -7.96 -2.74 7.96
CA ARG A 67 -9.00 -1.75 7.66
C ARG A 67 -10.44 -2.30 7.73
N ALA A 68 -10.60 -3.61 7.72
CA ALA A 68 -11.89 -4.28 7.63
C ALA A 68 -11.90 -5.59 8.42
N GLU A 69 -13.11 -6.11 8.67
CA GLU A 69 -13.31 -7.44 9.23
C GLU A 69 -12.59 -8.52 8.39
N LYS A 70 -11.98 -9.51 9.05
CA LYS A 70 -11.16 -10.57 8.41
C LYS A 70 -11.86 -11.23 7.21
N ALA A 71 -13.16 -11.49 7.32
CA ALA A 71 -13.95 -12.10 6.24
C ALA A 71 -14.04 -11.18 4.99
N ARG A 72 -14.24 -9.88 5.21
CA ARG A 72 -14.29 -8.87 4.14
C ARG A 72 -12.92 -8.68 3.50
N GLY A 73 -11.85 -8.69 4.29
CA GLY A 73 -10.48 -8.57 3.78
C GLY A 73 -10.09 -9.72 2.85
N LYS A 74 -10.42 -10.96 3.24
CA LYS A 74 -10.21 -12.15 2.41
C LYS A 74 -10.97 -12.11 1.09
N ARG A 75 -12.21 -11.61 1.11
CA ARG A 75 -13.02 -11.45 -0.11
C ARG A 75 -12.39 -10.45 -1.07
N LYS A 76 -12.03 -9.25 -0.59
CA LYS A 76 -11.39 -8.21 -1.40
C LYS A 76 -10.05 -8.65 -1.99
N ALA A 77 -9.22 -9.37 -1.22
CA ALA A 77 -7.97 -9.90 -1.72
C ALA A 77 -8.18 -10.89 -2.89
N ARG A 78 -9.20 -11.75 -2.80
CA ARG A 78 -9.55 -12.69 -3.88
C ARG A 78 -10.15 -11.99 -5.11
N GLU A 79 -10.94 -10.95 -4.90
CA GLU A 79 -11.45 -10.10 -5.98
C GLU A 79 -10.29 -9.47 -6.76
N ALA A 80 -9.33 -8.86 -6.05
CA ALA A 80 -8.14 -8.27 -6.67
C ALA A 80 -7.28 -9.30 -7.43
N ILE A 81 -7.08 -10.50 -6.88
CA ILE A 81 -6.35 -11.57 -7.59
C ILE A 81 -7.00 -11.91 -8.92
N ARG A 82 -8.34 -12.00 -8.95
CA ARG A 82 -9.10 -12.29 -10.18
C ARG A 82 -9.04 -11.13 -11.15
N GLU A 83 -9.31 -9.91 -10.68
CA GLU A 83 -9.32 -8.69 -11.51
C GLU A 83 -7.98 -8.45 -12.20
N PHE A 84 -6.86 -8.63 -11.48
CA PHE A 84 -5.53 -8.41 -12.02
C PHE A 84 -4.90 -9.66 -12.64
N ASN A 85 -5.62 -10.79 -12.69
CA ASN A 85 -5.14 -12.06 -13.21
C ASN A 85 -3.77 -12.46 -12.62
N ILE A 86 -3.73 -12.60 -11.28
CA ILE A 86 -2.55 -13.01 -10.51
C ILE A 86 -2.61 -14.51 -10.26
N SER A 87 -2.32 -15.31 -11.28
CA SER A 87 -2.34 -16.79 -11.20
C SER A 87 -1.29 -17.40 -10.26
N TYR A 88 -0.36 -16.58 -9.78
CA TYR A 88 0.75 -16.96 -8.88
C TYR A 88 0.51 -16.47 -7.45
N ALA A 89 -0.75 -16.28 -7.06
CA ALA A 89 -1.12 -15.64 -5.80
C ALA A 89 -0.62 -16.37 -4.55
N ASP A 90 -0.46 -17.69 -4.62
CA ASP A 90 0.00 -18.55 -3.53
C ASP A 90 1.49 -18.91 -3.61
N LYS A 91 2.20 -18.38 -4.61
CA LYS A 91 3.65 -18.64 -4.78
C LYS A 91 4.48 -17.76 -3.88
N LEU A 92 5.55 -18.31 -3.34
CA LEU A 92 6.52 -17.55 -2.55
C LEU A 92 7.30 -16.59 -3.44
N ARG A 93 7.77 -15.48 -2.87
CA ARG A 93 8.56 -14.47 -3.59
C ARG A 93 9.72 -15.06 -4.38
N VAL A 94 10.41 -16.03 -3.82
CA VAL A 94 11.59 -16.69 -4.43
C VAL A 94 11.25 -17.32 -5.78
N GLU A 95 9.99 -17.66 -6.02
CA GLU A 95 9.50 -18.23 -7.29
C GLU A 95 9.00 -17.16 -8.29
N LEU A 96 8.99 -15.88 -7.90
CA LEU A 96 8.41 -14.79 -8.68
C LEU A 96 9.49 -13.94 -9.35
N SER A 97 9.32 -13.71 -10.65
CA SER A 97 10.11 -12.71 -11.36
C SER A 97 9.88 -11.31 -10.79
N GLY A 98 10.84 -10.39 -11.02
CA GLY A 98 10.69 -8.99 -10.61
C GLY A 98 9.41 -8.33 -11.16
N GLY A 99 9.03 -8.67 -12.39
CA GLY A 99 7.80 -8.21 -13.02
C GLY A 99 6.53 -8.72 -12.33
N LYS A 100 6.49 -10.01 -11.96
CA LYS A 100 5.35 -10.60 -11.23
C LYS A 100 5.13 -9.93 -9.88
N VAL A 101 6.20 -9.57 -9.20
CA VAL A 101 6.08 -8.82 -7.94
C VAL A 101 5.66 -7.38 -8.13
N ARG A 102 6.20 -6.68 -9.14
CA ARG A 102 5.74 -5.33 -9.44
C ARG A 102 4.25 -5.32 -9.77
N LYS A 103 3.77 -6.31 -10.53
CA LYS A 103 2.34 -6.47 -10.83
C LYS A 103 1.53 -6.69 -9.55
N ALA A 104 1.92 -7.63 -8.69
CA ALA A 104 1.23 -7.88 -7.42
C ALA A 104 1.15 -6.63 -6.52
N LEU A 105 2.22 -5.83 -6.48
CA LEU A 105 2.25 -4.58 -5.72
C LEU A 105 1.30 -3.52 -6.24
N VAL A 106 1.28 -3.33 -7.56
CA VAL A 106 0.38 -2.37 -8.19
C VAL A 106 -1.07 -2.80 -7.98
N SER A 107 -1.36 -4.08 -8.16
CA SER A 107 -2.68 -4.65 -7.87
C SER A 107 -3.12 -4.45 -6.42
N MET A 108 -2.19 -4.52 -5.47
CA MET A 108 -2.47 -4.22 -4.06
C MET A 108 -2.90 -2.77 -3.87
N VAL A 109 -2.17 -1.80 -4.42
CA VAL A 109 -2.53 -0.38 -4.33
C VAL A 109 -3.91 -0.12 -4.93
N LEU A 110 -4.17 -0.70 -6.10
CA LEU A 110 -5.43 -0.51 -6.83
C LEU A 110 -6.61 -1.25 -6.18
N SER A 111 -6.38 -2.32 -5.43
CA SER A 111 -7.43 -3.07 -4.72
C SER A 111 -8.00 -2.33 -3.49
N PHE A 112 -7.36 -1.24 -3.09
CA PHE A 112 -7.94 -0.36 -2.10
C PHE A 112 -8.81 0.67 -2.80
N ASP A 113 -10.04 0.84 -2.34
CA ASP A 113 -10.92 1.98 -2.68
C ASP A 113 -10.39 3.30 -2.08
N ALA A 114 -9.09 3.57 -2.23
CA ALA A 114 -8.49 4.82 -1.83
C ALA A 114 -8.72 5.86 -2.92
N LYS A 115 -8.96 7.11 -2.50
CA LYS A 115 -9.11 8.24 -3.42
C LYS A 115 -7.77 8.65 -4.03
N LEU A 116 -6.64 8.25 -3.44
CA LEU A 116 -5.28 8.50 -3.92
C LEU A 116 -4.30 7.40 -3.53
#